data_AF-A0A842SE14-F1
#
_entry.id   AF-A0A842SE14-F1
#
_cell.length_a   1.000
_cell.length_b   1.000
_cell.length_c   1.000
_cell.angle_alpha   90.00
_cell.angle_beta   90.00
_cell.angle_gamma   90.00
#
_symmetry.space_group_name_H-M   'P 1'
#
loop_
_entity.id
_entity.type
_entity.pdbx_description
1 polymer ?
#
loop_
_entity_poly.entity_id
_entity_poly.type
_entity_poly.pdbx_seq_one_letter_code
_entity_poly.pdbx_strand_id
1 'polypeptide(L)'
;MKNQIRIIGIDDSPFDKFRDKKTRVIGTVFRGGDFMDGILSIEVDVDGNNSTEKLTNMIINSKFYTQIRAVFLDGIALAGFNIVDIKKLNKNTKIPVIVIMRHYPNKRKIKQTLRKINMEEKIGIIEKAGKIFPHKKIYFQKTGIDENQAKNIIDISTTHSYIPEPIRVAHMIGQGIAFGESRGGS
;
A
#
# COMPACT_ATOMS: atom_id res chain seq x y z
N MET A 1 4.68 21.50 5.85
CA MET A 1 5.50 20.55 5.06
C MET A 1 5.64 21.09 3.65
N LYS A 2 6.72 20.76 2.92
CA LYS A 2 6.84 21.16 1.50
C LYS A 2 5.77 20.42 0.69
N ASN A 3 5.00 21.15 -0.14
CA ASN A 3 3.96 20.57 -0.99
C ASN A 3 4.49 19.55 -2.02
N GLN A 4 5.80 19.51 -2.25
CA GLN A 4 6.46 18.63 -3.22
C GLN A 4 7.24 17.47 -2.55
N ILE A 5 6.75 16.97 -1.41
CA ILE A 5 7.31 15.75 -0.80
C ILE A 5 7.20 14.58 -1.78
N ARG A 6 8.28 13.82 -1.98
CA ARG A 6 8.25 12.63 -2.84
C ARG A 6 7.73 11.41 -2.10
N ILE A 7 6.72 10.79 -2.68
CA ILE A 7 5.93 9.72 -2.06
C ILE A 7 5.78 8.61 -3.08
N ILE A 8 5.81 7.36 -2.61
CA ILE A 8 5.43 6.22 -3.42
C ILE A 8 4.07 5.68 -2.96
N GLY A 9 3.12 5.55 -3.87
CA GLY A 9 1.86 4.82 -3.64
C GLY A 9 1.89 3.46 -4.30
N ILE A 10 1.42 2.45 -3.58
CA ILE A 10 1.57 1.05 -3.97
C ILE A 10 0.22 0.36 -3.90
N ASP A 11 -0.11 -0.36 -4.97
CA ASP A 11 -1.30 -1.20 -5.08
C ASP A 11 -1.00 -2.42 -5.97
N ASP A 12 -1.76 -3.50 -5.81
CA ASP A 12 -1.66 -4.68 -6.65
C ASP A 12 -2.65 -4.69 -7.82
N SER A 13 -2.24 -5.33 -8.91
CA SER A 13 -3.05 -5.49 -10.09
C SER A 13 -4.12 -6.55 -9.85
N PRO A 14 -5.29 -6.46 -10.48
CA PRO A 14 -6.32 -7.50 -10.41
C PRO A 14 -5.76 -8.89 -10.75
N PHE A 15 -6.22 -9.90 -10.02
CA PHE A 15 -5.82 -11.30 -10.18
C PHE A 15 -6.97 -12.24 -9.82
N ASP A 16 -6.97 -13.45 -10.38
CA ASP A 16 -7.86 -14.55 -10.00
C ASP A 16 -7.19 -15.39 -8.90
N LYS A 17 -7.69 -15.24 -7.67
CA LYS A 17 -7.19 -15.96 -6.49
C LYS A 17 -7.19 -17.50 -6.60
N PHE A 18 -7.92 -18.08 -7.54
CA PHE A 18 -7.99 -19.54 -7.73
C PHE A 18 -7.12 -20.04 -8.88
N ARG A 19 -6.65 -19.15 -9.76
CA ARG A 19 -5.87 -19.52 -10.95
C ARG A 19 -4.46 -18.95 -10.93
N ASP A 20 -4.31 -17.72 -10.46
CA ASP A 20 -3.06 -16.99 -10.48
C ASP A 20 -2.20 -17.34 -9.27
N LYS A 21 -0.92 -17.64 -9.53
CA LYS A 21 0.08 -17.89 -8.48
C LYS A 21 0.77 -16.60 -8.05
N LYS A 22 0.76 -15.58 -8.90
CA LYS A 22 1.42 -14.29 -8.69
C LYS A 22 0.56 -13.18 -9.26
N THR A 23 0.70 -11.98 -8.71
CA THR A 23 0.17 -10.76 -9.29
C THR A 23 1.24 -9.66 -9.32
N ARG A 24 1.05 -8.70 -10.22
CA ARG A 24 1.90 -7.54 -10.38
C ARG A 24 1.53 -6.50 -9.33
N VAL A 25 2.51 -6.01 -8.60
CA VAL A 25 2.40 -4.85 -7.71
C VAL A 25 2.99 -3.64 -8.43
N ILE A 26 2.25 -2.54 -8.41
CA ILE A 26 2.64 -1.28 -9.03
C ILE A 26 2.96 -0.27 -7.93
N GLY A 27 4.09 0.42 -8.06
CA GLY A 27 4.44 1.57 -7.23
C GLY A 27 4.54 2.82 -8.09
N THR A 28 3.81 3.89 -7.77
CA THR A 28 3.93 5.17 -8.48
C THR A 28 4.56 6.22 -7.58
N VAL A 29 5.54 6.95 -8.11
CA VAL A 29 6.28 7.98 -7.37
C VAL A 29 5.75 9.34 -7.79
N PHE A 30 5.35 10.15 -6.81
CA PHE A 30 4.76 11.47 -7.00
C PHE A 30 5.45 12.53 -6.17
N ARG A 31 5.34 13.79 -6.60
CA ARG A 31 5.56 14.98 -5.77
C ARG A 31 4.21 15.48 -5.27
N GLY A 32 3.95 15.25 -3.97
CA GLY A 32 2.61 15.46 -3.40
C GLY A 32 1.57 14.63 -4.15
N GLY A 33 0.48 15.27 -4.58
CA GLY A 33 -0.57 14.67 -5.40
C GLY A 33 -0.58 15.16 -6.86
N ASP A 34 0.41 15.95 -7.29
CA ASP A 34 0.31 16.73 -8.52
C ASP A 34 1.08 16.12 -9.69
N PHE A 35 2.33 15.70 -9.46
CA PHE A 35 3.25 15.30 -10.53
C PHE A 35 3.80 13.90 -10.32
N MET A 36 3.59 13.00 -11.29
CA MET A 36 4.21 11.68 -11.31
C MET A 36 5.65 11.76 -11.82
N ASP A 37 6.62 11.35 -11.00
CA ASP A 37 8.05 11.29 -11.34
C ASP A 37 8.45 9.90 -11.90
N GLY A 38 7.70 8.83 -11.62
CA GLY A 38 8.01 7.52 -12.14
C GLY A 38 7.13 6.38 -11.64
N ILE A 39 7.39 5.19 -12.19
CA ILE A 39 6.66 3.96 -11.90
C ILE A 39 7.68 2.84 -11.61
N LEU A 40 7.35 1.99 -10.65
CA LEU A 40 8.04 0.76 -10.29
C LEU A 40 7.05 -0.39 -10.39
N SER A 41 7.56 -1.60 -10.65
CA SER A 41 6.72 -2.79 -10.59
C SER A 41 7.52 -4.02 -10.20
N ILE A 42 6.85 -4.95 -9.52
CA ILE A 42 7.38 -6.27 -9.12
C ILE A 42 6.26 -7.30 -9.10
N GLU A 43 6.60 -8.58 -9.01
CA GLU A 43 5.61 -9.62 -8.76
C GLU A 43 5.72 -10.15 -7.33
N VAL A 44 4.57 -10.44 -6.75
CA VAL A 44 4.41 -11.08 -5.44
C VAL A 44 3.53 -12.31 -5.58
N ASP A 45 3.62 -13.24 -4.64
CA ASP A 45 2.83 -14.47 -4.68
C ASP A 45 1.40 -14.18 -4.17
N VAL A 46 0.40 -14.78 -4.81
CA VAL A 46 -1.00 -14.70 -4.36
C VAL A 46 -1.13 -15.47 -3.04
N ASP A 47 -1.74 -14.81 -2.05
CA ASP A 47 -1.84 -15.27 -0.67
C ASP A 47 -0.49 -15.70 -0.04
N GLY A 48 0.64 -15.21 -0.59
CA GLY A 48 1.99 -15.57 -0.15
C GLY A 48 2.44 -14.89 1.14
N ASN A 49 3.76 -14.91 1.35
CA ASN A 49 4.44 -14.28 2.50
C ASN A 49 5.61 -13.37 2.06
N ASN A 50 5.73 -13.09 0.76
CA ASN A 50 6.89 -12.41 0.18
C ASN A 50 6.69 -10.90 -0.07
N SER A 51 5.49 -10.33 0.18
CA SER A 51 5.18 -8.93 -0.15
C SER A 51 6.14 -7.96 0.55
N THR A 52 6.38 -8.13 1.85
CA THR A 52 7.24 -7.23 2.63
C THR A 52 8.67 -7.16 2.07
N GLU A 53 9.26 -8.31 1.75
CA GLU A 53 10.63 -8.38 1.21
C GLU A 53 10.70 -7.83 -0.21
N LYS A 54 9.75 -8.21 -1.07
CA LYS A 54 9.64 -7.75 -2.44
C LYS A 54 9.50 -6.22 -2.51
N LEU A 55 8.63 -5.63 -1.68
CA LEU A 55 8.48 -4.17 -1.56
C LEU A 55 9.75 -3.50 -1.06
N THR A 56 10.40 -4.06 -0.03
CA THR A 56 11.66 -3.53 0.50
C THR A 56 12.72 -3.44 -0.60
N ASN A 57 12.91 -4.53 -1.35
CA ASN A 57 13.90 -4.60 -2.43
C ASN A 57 13.54 -3.66 -3.58
N MET A 58 12.25 -3.56 -3.96
CA MET A 58 11.79 -2.63 -4.97
C MET A 58 12.10 -1.18 -4.60
N ILE A 59 11.87 -0.79 -3.35
CA ILE A 59 12.08 0.58 -2.88
C ILE A 59 13.58 0.90 -2.79
N ILE A 60 14.39 0.04 -2.16
CA ILE A 60 15.81 0.31 -1.93
C ILE A 60 16.61 0.37 -3.24
N ASN A 61 16.30 -0.51 -4.20
CA ASN A 61 17.01 -0.58 -5.48
C ASN A 61 16.50 0.44 -6.51
N SER A 62 15.48 1.23 -6.15
CA SER A 62 14.95 2.26 -7.03
C SER A 62 15.86 3.49 -7.07
N LYS A 63 16.01 4.09 -8.26
CA LYS A 63 16.66 5.41 -8.41
C LYS A 63 16.00 6.53 -7.59
N PHE A 64 14.75 6.32 -7.14
CA PHE A 64 14.00 7.27 -6.35
C PHE A 64 14.23 7.13 -4.83
N TYR A 65 14.88 6.04 -4.37
CA TYR A 65 14.98 5.66 -2.95
C TYR A 65 15.37 6.82 -2.03
N THR A 66 16.47 7.50 -2.34
CA THR A 66 17.03 8.59 -1.52
C THR A 66 16.12 9.82 -1.42
N GLN A 67 15.09 9.90 -2.27
CA GLN A 67 14.18 11.03 -2.38
C GLN A 67 12.79 10.71 -1.81
N ILE A 68 12.40 9.44 -1.74
CA ILE A 68 11.12 9.03 -1.14
C ILE A 68 11.13 9.37 0.35
N ARG A 69 10.01 9.93 0.82
CA ARG A 69 9.83 10.36 2.22
C ARG A 69 8.63 9.70 2.90
N ALA A 70 7.75 9.05 2.15
CA ALA A 70 6.69 8.21 2.68
C ALA A 70 6.30 7.14 1.66
N VAL A 71 5.82 6.00 2.18
CA VAL A 71 5.20 4.91 1.42
C VAL A 71 3.71 4.86 1.76
N PHE A 72 2.87 4.88 0.75
CA PHE A 72 1.45 4.60 0.83
C PHE A 72 1.15 3.19 0.33
N LEU A 73 0.34 2.44 1.08
CA LEU A 73 -0.19 1.14 0.68
C LEU A 73 -1.73 1.21 0.62
N ASP A 74 -2.36 0.64 -0.42
CA ASP A 74 -3.82 0.43 -0.43
C ASP A 74 -4.18 -0.82 0.38
N GLY A 75 -4.45 -0.63 1.68
CA GLY A 75 -4.59 -1.73 2.62
C GLY A 75 -3.26 -2.36 3.04
N ILE A 76 -3.33 -3.24 4.04
CA ILE A 76 -2.15 -3.90 4.62
C ILE A 76 -1.74 -5.16 3.86
N ALA A 77 -2.60 -5.64 2.97
CA ALA A 77 -2.41 -6.88 2.25
C ALA A 77 -2.37 -6.57 0.76
N LEU A 78 -1.44 -7.22 0.06
CA LEU A 78 -1.40 -7.26 -1.40
C LEU A 78 -1.76 -8.68 -1.83
N ALA A 79 -2.19 -8.85 -3.07
CA ALA A 79 -2.37 -10.17 -3.67
C ALA A 79 -3.22 -11.11 -2.81
N GLY A 80 -4.29 -10.57 -2.22
CA GLY A 80 -5.14 -11.28 -1.27
C GLY A 80 -4.60 -11.17 0.16
N PHE A 81 -4.14 -12.26 0.74
CA PHE A 81 -3.62 -12.34 2.10
C PHE A 81 -2.09 -12.24 2.17
N ASN A 82 -1.39 -11.69 1.17
CA ASN A 82 0.06 -11.48 1.27
C ASN A 82 0.37 -10.23 2.13
N ILE A 83 0.23 -10.39 3.45
CA ILE A 83 0.28 -9.29 4.43
C ILE A 83 1.65 -8.62 4.46
N VAL A 84 1.66 -7.29 4.38
CA VAL A 84 2.85 -6.46 4.52
C VAL A 84 3.10 -6.18 6.00
N ASP A 85 4.23 -6.63 6.55
CA ASP A 85 4.71 -6.18 7.86
C ASP A 85 5.26 -4.76 7.73
N ILE A 86 4.39 -3.77 7.93
CA ILE A 86 4.73 -2.36 7.78
C ILE A 86 5.87 -1.93 8.71
N LYS A 87 6.02 -2.55 9.90
CA LYS A 87 7.12 -2.24 10.81
C LYS A 87 8.44 -2.74 10.25
N LYS A 88 8.46 -3.94 9.65
CA LYS A 88 9.66 -4.49 8.97
C LYS A 88 9.98 -3.66 7.72
N LEU A 89 8.98 -3.26 6.94
CA LEU A 89 9.16 -2.39 5.78
C LEU A 89 9.78 -1.05 6.18
N ASN A 90 9.24 -0.37 7.21
CA ASN A 90 9.81 0.86 7.75
C ASN A 90 11.22 0.65 8.31
N LYS A 91 11.45 -0.42 9.07
CA LYS A 91 12.78 -0.71 9.65
C LYS A 91 13.84 -0.88 8.57
N ASN A 92 13.51 -1.54 7.47
CA ASN A 92 14.47 -1.85 6.41
C ASN A 92 14.69 -0.68 5.45
N THR A 93 13.61 0.02 5.07
CA THR A 93 13.70 1.15 4.14
C THR A 93 14.06 2.47 4.82
N LYS A 94 13.89 2.57 6.15
CA LYS A 94 13.95 3.82 6.93
C LYS A 94 12.95 4.88 6.48
N ILE A 95 11.94 4.51 5.71
CA ILE A 95 10.91 5.41 5.20
C ILE A 95 9.60 5.16 5.98
N PRO A 96 8.91 6.20 6.45
CA PRO A 96 7.57 6.08 7.01
C PRO A 96 6.59 5.32 6.10
N VAL A 97 5.76 4.46 6.70
CA VAL A 97 4.74 3.70 5.97
C VAL A 97 3.37 4.07 6.50
N ILE A 98 2.46 4.40 5.58
CA ILE A 98 1.07 4.75 5.86
C ILE A 98 0.17 3.83 5.03
N VAL A 99 -0.66 3.05 5.71
CA VAL A 99 -1.66 2.18 5.08
C VAL A 99 -2.96 2.94 4.99
N ILE A 100 -3.55 3.03 3.80
CA ILE A 100 -4.82 3.72 3.54
C ILE A 100 -5.94 2.68 3.41
N MET A 101 -7.10 2.96 3.99
CA MET A 101 -8.27 2.09 3.93
C MET A 101 -9.54 2.94 3.78
N ARG A 102 -10.41 2.59 2.82
CA ARG A 102 -11.71 3.27 2.64
C ARG A 102 -12.69 2.98 3.77
N HIS A 103 -12.66 1.76 4.29
CA HIS A 103 -13.56 1.29 5.33
C HIS A 103 -12.79 0.75 6.51
N TYR A 104 -13.37 0.87 7.70
CA TYR A 104 -12.79 0.28 8.89
C TYR A 104 -12.78 -1.25 8.75
N PRO A 105 -11.62 -1.93 8.92
CA PRO A 105 -11.53 -3.36 8.69
C PRO A 105 -12.31 -4.14 9.76
N ASN A 106 -13.14 -5.08 9.31
CA ASN A 106 -13.79 -6.02 10.22
C ASN A 106 -12.79 -7.08 10.69
N LYS A 107 -12.06 -6.75 11.78
CA LYS A 107 -11.00 -7.61 12.34
C LYS A 107 -11.49 -9.02 12.66
N ARG A 108 -12.74 -9.18 13.13
CA ARG A 108 -13.33 -10.50 13.44
C ARG A 108 -13.47 -11.34 12.17
N LYS A 109 -14.02 -10.76 11.10
CA LYS A 109 -14.19 -11.44 9.82
C LYS A 109 -12.85 -11.81 9.21
N ILE A 110 -11.87 -10.91 9.23
CA ILE A 110 -10.51 -11.17 8.72
C ILE A 110 -9.88 -12.34 9.47
N LYS A 111 -9.88 -12.32 10.81
CA LYS A 111 -9.35 -13.44 11.62
C LYS A 111 -10.06 -14.75 11.29
N GLN A 112 -11.39 -14.76 11.24
CA GLN A 112 -12.16 -15.95 10.91
C GLN A 112 -11.80 -16.51 9.53
N THR A 113 -11.63 -15.65 8.52
CA THR A 113 -11.22 -16.09 7.18
C THR A 113 -9.81 -16.68 7.20
N LEU A 114 -8.85 -16.02 7.86
CA LEU A 114 -7.47 -16.53 7.97
C LEU A 114 -7.42 -17.90 8.65
N ARG A 115 -8.21 -18.13 9.70
CA ARG A 115 -8.35 -19.46 10.33
C ARG A 115 -8.91 -20.51 9.37
N LYS A 116 -9.97 -20.17 8.64
CA LYS A 116 -10.61 -21.09 7.68
C LYS A 116 -9.69 -21.53 6.54
N ILE A 117 -8.72 -20.69 6.16
CA ILE A 117 -7.76 -20.97 5.08
C ILE A 117 -6.38 -21.38 5.62
N ASN A 118 -6.27 -21.72 6.92
CA ASN A 118 -5.02 -22.14 7.58
C ASN A 118 -3.86 -21.14 7.45
N MET A 119 -4.15 -19.85 7.57
CA MET A 119 -3.18 -18.74 7.52
C MET A 119 -3.18 -17.91 8.83
N GLU A 120 -3.31 -18.59 9.96
CA GLU A 120 -3.44 -17.95 11.27
C GLU A 120 -2.20 -17.16 11.69
N GLU A 121 -1.03 -17.54 11.20
CA GLU A 121 0.25 -16.88 11.44
C GLU A 121 0.25 -15.41 11.02
N LYS A 122 -0.58 -15.07 10.02
CA LYS A 122 -0.72 -13.70 9.49
C LYS A 122 -1.45 -12.76 10.44
N ILE A 123 -2.22 -13.29 11.39
CA ILE A 123 -2.96 -12.49 12.38
C ILE A 123 -1.98 -11.65 13.21
N GLY A 124 -0.84 -12.22 13.62
CA GLY A 124 0.16 -11.50 14.41
C GLY A 124 0.74 -10.29 13.66
N ILE A 125 0.92 -10.40 12.34
CA ILE A 125 1.41 -9.29 11.50
C ILE A 125 0.38 -8.16 11.45
N ILE A 126 -0.90 -8.49 11.26
CA ILE A 126 -2.01 -7.52 11.22
C ILE A 126 -2.14 -6.78 12.56
N GLU A 127 -2.04 -7.48 13.68
CA GLU A 127 -2.11 -6.87 15.01
C GLU A 127 -0.92 -5.97 15.28
N LYS A 128 0.27 -6.39 14.86
CA LYS A 128 1.52 -5.64 15.01
C LYS A 128 1.50 -4.30 14.26
N ALA A 129 0.67 -4.14 13.22
CA ALA A 129 0.52 -2.89 12.47
C ALA A 129 -0.06 -1.74 13.31
N GLY A 130 -0.70 -2.04 14.44
CA GLY A 130 -1.08 -1.05 15.46
C GLY A 130 -2.43 -0.37 15.22
N LYS A 131 -2.62 0.79 15.86
CA LYS A 131 -3.89 1.51 15.90
C LYS A 131 -4.29 2.04 14.52
N ILE A 132 -5.59 2.00 14.25
CA ILE A 132 -6.22 2.58 13.07
C ILE A 132 -6.78 3.95 13.46
N PHE A 133 -6.51 4.96 12.64
CA PHE A 133 -6.90 6.35 12.85
C PHE A 133 -7.90 6.78 11.78
N PRO A 134 -8.98 7.49 12.12
CA PRO A 134 -9.85 8.11 11.13
C PRO A 134 -9.22 9.40 10.58
N HIS A 135 -9.43 9.68 9.30
CA HIS A 135 -9.12 10.97 8.68
C HIS A 135 -10.05 11.23 7.50
N LYS A 136 -10.87 12.29 7.58
CA LYS A 136 -11.91 12.59 6.58
C LYS A 136 -12.82 11.36 6.33
N LYS A 137 -12.88 10.85 5.10
CA LYS A 137 -13.69 9.67 4.72
C LYS A 137 -12.88 8.38 4.60
N ILE A 138 -11.66 8.36 5.13
CA ILE A 138 -10.79 7.18 5.13
C ILE A 138 -10.30 6.86 6.54
N TYR A 139 -9.66 5.70 6.65
CA TYR A 139 -8.93 5.25 7.80
C TYR A 139 -7.49 4.99 7.41
N PHE A 140 -6.57 5.11 8.36
CA PHE A 140 -5.18 4.80 8.10
C PHE A 140 -4.48 4.14 9.29
N GLN A 141 -3.42 3.37 9.00
CA GLN A 141 -2.42 2.94 9.96
C GLN A 141 -1.08 3.56 9.60
N LYS A 142 -0.18 3.68 10.58
CA LYS A 142 1.11 4.32 10.38
C LYS A 142 2.22 3.63 11.14
N THR A 143 3.44 3.75 10.63
CA THR A 143 4.66 3.42 11.37
C THR A 143 5.81 4.32 10.93
N GLY A 144 6.71 4.64 11.86
CA GLY A 144 7.84 5.55 11.63
C GLY A 144 7.47 7.03 11.49
N ILE A 145 6.25 7.43 11.87
CA ILE A 145 5.75 8.81 11.77
C ILE A 145 4.68 9.08 12.84
N ASP A 146 4.50 10.34 13.24
CA ASP A 146 3.39 10.73 14.11
C ASP A 146 2.07 10.89 13.34
N GLU A 147 0.97 11.03 14.09
CA GLU A 147 -0.38 11.07 13.51
C GLU A 147 -0.63 12.33 12.69
N ASN A 148 -0.20 13.50 13.18
CA ASN A 148 -0.45 14.78 12.53
C ASN A 148 0.37 14.90 11.24
N GLN A 149 1.63 14.45 11.28
CA GLN A 149 2.46 14.38 10.08
C GLN A 149 1.87 13.41 9.04
N ALA A 150 1.38 12.23 9.44
CA ALA A 150 0.73 11.30 8.51
C ALA A 150 -0.50 11.93 7.85
N LYS A 151 -1.37 12.60 8.63
CA LYS A 151 -2.54 13.33 8.12
C LYS A 151 -2.14 14.41 7.11
N ASN A 152 -1.11 15.20 7.42
CA ASN A 152 -0.60 16.23 6.51
C ASN A 152 -0.07 15.64 5.19
N ILE A 153 0.66 14.52 5.24
CA ILE A 153 1.15 13.85 4.02
C ILE A 153 -0.02 13.33 3.19
N ILE A 154 -1.03 12.72 3.83
CA ILE A 154 -2.25 12.28 3.15
C ILE A 154 -2.91 13.46 2.44
N ASP A 155 -3.08 14.59 3.13
CA ASP A 155 -3.73 15.77 2.57
C ASP A 155 -2.96 16.36 1.38
N ILE A 156 -1.63 16.46 1.46
CA ILE A 156 -0.78 16.95 0.36
C ILE A 156 -0.82 16.01 -0.86
N SER A 157 -1.12 14.73 -0.65
CA SER A 157 -1.07 13.70 -1.69
C SER A 157 -2.43 13.42 -2.33
N THR A 158 -3.47 14.11 -1.87
CA THR A 158 -4.86 13.85 -2.28
C THR A 158 -5.36 15.02 -3.11
N THR A 159 -5.71 14.76 -4.38
CA THR A 159 -6.07 15.82 -5.33
C THR A 159 -7.55 15.74 -5.73
N HIS A 160 -8.00 14.58 -6.22
CA HIS A 160 -9.36 14.44 -6.79
C HIS A 160 -10.31 13.58 -5.95
N SER A 161 -9.83 12.95 -4.87
CA SER A 161 -10.62 12.01 -4.06
C SER A 161 -10.33 12.13 -2.56
N TYR A 162 -10.57 11.08 -1.78
CA TYR A 162 -10.06 10.97 -0.40
C TYR A 162 -8.87 10.01 -0.28
N ILE A 163 -8.46 9.42 -1.40
CA ILE A 163 -7.35 8.49 -1.50
C ILE A 163 -6.17 9.24 -2.13
N PRO A 164 -4.95 9.07 -1.61
CA PRO A 164 -3.77 9.66 -2.23
C PRO A 164 -3.67 9.30 -3.72
N GLU A 165 -3.44 10.29 -4.58
CA GLU A 165 -3.23 10.10 -6.02
C GLU A 165 -2.16 9.04 -6.34
N PRO A 166 -1.07 8.88 -5.58
CA PRO A 166 -0.09 7.83 -5.85
C PRO A 166 -0.67 6.41 -5.75
N ILE A 167 -1.60 6.16 -4.82
CA ILE A 167 -2.34 4.88 -4.77
C ILE A 167 -3.29 4.81 -5.97
N ARG A 168 -4.06 5.88 -6.19
CA ARG A 168 -5.09 5.93 -7.22
C ARG A 168 -4.54 5.61 -8.60
N VAL A 169 -3.36 6.14 -8.92
CA VAL A 169 -2.68 5.91 -10.20
C VAL A 169 -2.03 4.52 -10.26
N ALA A 170 -1.48 4.00 -9.16
CA ALA A 170 -0.99 2.62 -9.11
C ALA A 170 -2.12 1.63 -9.43
N HIS A 171 -3.29 1.85 -8.84
CA HIS A 171 -4.50 1.08 -9.09
C HIS A 171 -4.95 1.12 -10.56
N MET A 172 -5.02 2.32 -11.15
CA MET A 172 -5.41 2.48 -12.56
C MET A 172 -4.43 1.79 -13.51
N ILE A 173 -3.13 1.87 -13.25
CA ILE A 173 -2.11 1.18 -14.05
C ILE A 173 -2.30 -0.34 -13.92
N GLY A 174 -2.49 -0.86 -12.71
CA GLY A 174 -2.72 -2.28 -12.47
C GLY A 174 -3.93 -2.81 -13.23
N GLN A 175 -5.06 -2.08 -13.19
CA GLN A 175 -6.25 -2.43 -13.96
C GLN A 175 -6.02 -2.33 -15.47
N GLY A 176 -5.37 -1.26 -15.96
CA GLY A 176 -5.09 -1.08 -17.38
C GLY A 176 -4.21 -2.19 -17.96
N ILE A 177 -3.22 -2.67 -17.19
CA ILE A 177 -2.39 -3.81 -17.58
C ILE A 177 -3.21 -5.12 -17.59
N ALA A 178 -4.05 -5.34 -16.58
CA ALA A 178 -4.79 -6.60 -16.43
C ALA A 178 -5.96 -6.73 -17.43
N PHE A 179 -6.64 -5.62 -17.76
CA PHE A 179 -7.88 -5.64 -18.52
C PHE A 179 -7.84 -4.86 -19.84
N GLY A 180 -6.72 -4.19 -20.16
CA GLY A 180 -6.58 -3.31 -21.32
C GLY A 180 -7.14 -1.90 -21.11
N GLU A 181 -7.91 -1.68 -20.04
CA GLU A 181 -8.44 -0.39 -19.63
C GLU A 181 -8.60 -0.33 -18.10
N SER A 182 -8.51 0.86 -17.52
CA SER A 182 -8.86 1.05 -16.11
C SER A 182 -10.37 1.18 -15.96
N ARG A 183 -10.94 0.50 -14.96
CA ARG A 183 -12.34 0.67 -14.57
C ARG A 183 -12.40 1.53 -13.30
N GLY A 184 -13.51 2.22 -13.06
CA GLY A 184 -13.66 3.01 -11.82
C GLY A 184 -13.59 2.14 -10.56
N GLY A 185 -13.25 2.75 -9.41
CA GLY A 185 -13.29 2.10 -8.09
C GLY A 185 -11.95 1.79 -7.39
N SER A 186 -10.85 2.51 -7.57
CA SER A 186 -10.79 3.97 -7.59
C SER A 186 -11.21 4.56 -6.25
#